data_AF-A0A9P6UMZ7-F1
#
_entry.id   AF-A0A9P6UMZ7-F1
#
_cell.length_a   1.000
_cell.length_b   1.000
_cell.length_c   1.000
_cell.angle_alpha   90.00
_cell.angle_beta   90.00
_cell.angle_gamma   90.00
#
_symmetry.space_group_name_H-M   'P 1'
#
loop_
_entity.id
_entity.type
_entity.pdbx_description
1 polymer ?
#
loop_
_entity_poly.entity_id
_entity_poly.type
_entity_poly.pdbx_seq_one_letter_code
_entity_poly.pdbx_strand_id
1 'polypeptide(L)'
;MAYQNRILSTGTVFGIEDNGVWSFADLNGDGNQDLVYIKTRNTGTGRIEVHGSYKGSNFQQHDVHTGTAFGIEDNGTWLMQDWTGDGKADLVYIKTRNTGTGSVELHVADAASGYQKFVLQTGTCFGCEEDGVWTMTRKGDLVYIKTRNCGSNKIELHVASKASNYREYSLHIATDFNVEDNGTWCLAPKCSGDFADLYYIKTRNTPAMTEVHAVSASSGWKTHSIDVATCFGPEENGQWLMVDFTRRRRPDLVYIKTKSTGTGKIEVHVAENGEQDDRNGNDTALAITAVASICVVVPMLPILPVALLPVALIPGAVTLVAGLLS
;
A
#
# COMPACT_ATOMS: atom_id res chain seq x y z
N MET A 1 -16.53 -14.34 -10.85
CA MET A 1 -16.71 -13.46 -9.67
C MET A 1 -15.44 -13.52 -8.85
N ALA A 2 -15.03 -12.42 -8.23
CA ALA A 2 -13.79 -12.36 -7.46
C ALA A 2 -13.85 -13.24 -6.20
N TYR A 3 -12.72 -13.86 -5.85
CA TYR A 3 -12.50 -14.60 -4.60
C TYR A 3 -13.46 -15.78 -4.36
N GLN A 4 -14.02 -16.35 -5.43
CA GLN A 4 -14.87 -17.55 -5.36
C GLN A 4 -14.11 -18.85 -5.61
N ASN A 5 -12.97 -18.77 -6.30
CA ASN A 5 -12.19 -19.94 -6.65
C ASN A 5 -10.95 -20.04 -5.74
N ARG A 6 -10.94 -21.05 -4.86
CA ARG A 6 -9.77 -21.36 -4.03
C ARG A 6 -8.77 -22.16 -4.86
N ILE A 7 -7.65 -21.53 -5.20
CA ILE A 7 -6.61 -22.09 -6.06
C ILE A 7 -5.51 -22.81 -5.28
N LEU A 8 -5.40 -22.57 -3.96
CA LEU A 8 -4.46 -23.26 -3.08
C LEU A 8 -5.08 -23.48 -1.69
N SER A 9 -4.80 -24.64 -1.12
CA SER A 9 -5.08 -25.00 0.27
C SER A 9 -4.07 -26.05 0.69
N THR A 10 -3.03 -25.66 1.42
CA THR A 10 -1.93 -26.55 1.81
C THR A 10 -1.48 -26.28 3.24
N GLY A 11 -1.13 -27.34 3.99
CA GLY A 11 -0.24 -27.21 5.14
C GLY A 11 1.16 -26.82 4.66
N THR A 12 2.00 -26.30 5.52
CA THR A 12 3.38 -25.86 5.18
C THR A 12 4.42 -26.61 5.99
N VAL A 13 5.69 -26.35 5.71
CA VAL A 13 6.82 -26.89 6.49
C VAL A 13 6.77 -26.48 7.97
N PHE A 14 6.14 -25.34 8.26
CA PHE A 14 6.11 -24.74 9.59
C PHE A 14 5.13 -25.44 10.54
N GLY A 15 5.63 -25.81 11.72
CA GLY A 15 4.79 -26.19 12.85
C GLY A 15 3.91 -25.04 13.31
N ILE A 16 2.84 -25.36 14.05
CA ILE A 16 1.97 -24.36 14.65
C ILE A 16 2.76 -23.48 15.61
N GLU A 17 2.81 -22.18 15.32
CA GLU A 17 3.48 -21.18 16.15
C GLU A 17 2.83 -19.79 16.00
N ASP A 18 2.68 -19.08 17.12
CA ASP A 18 2.09 -17.73 17.21
C ASP A 18 3.01 -16.72 17.96
N ASN A 19 4.32 -16.98 17.95
CA ASN A 19 5.35 -16.15 18.57
C ASN A 19 5.84 -15.00 17.68
N GLY A 20 5.08 -14.63 16.66
CA GLY A 20 5.51 -13.66 15.64
C GLY A 20 4.40 -13.27 14.68
N VAL A 21 4.80 -12.67 13.55
CA VAL A 21 3.92 -12.17 12.51
C VAL A 21 4.09 -13.00 11.24
N TRP A 22 2.98 -13.46 10.67
CA TRP A 22 2.95 -14.15 9.39
C TRP A 22 2.63 -13.17 8.26
N SER A 23 3.33 -13.29 7.13
CA SER A 23 3.15 -12.42 5.97
C SER A 23 3.52 -13.14 4.67
N PHE A 24 3.41 -12.43 3.55
CA PHE A 24 3.94 -12.81 2.24
C PHE A 24 4.88 -11.74 1.72
N ALA A 25 6.00 -12.15 1.13
CA ALA A 25 6.95 -11.26 0.45
C ALA A 25 7.89 -12.03 -0.47
N ASP A 26 8.51 -11.35 -1.42
CA ASP A 26 9.57 -11.93 -2.27
C ASP A 26 10.91 -11.90 -1.52
N LEU A 27 11.33 -13.02 -0.94
CA LEU A 27 12.54 -13.08 -0.12
C LEU A 27 13.81 -13.27 -0.96
N ASN A 28 13.68 -13.93 -2.11
CA ASN A 28 14.82 -14.37 -2.92
C ASN A 28 14.97 -13.60 -4.24
N GLY A 29 14.01 -12.75 -4.60
CA GLY A 29 14.02 -11.90 -5.78
C GLY A 29 13.57 -12.61 -7.06
N ASP A 30 12.87 -13.74 -6.96
CA ASP A 30 12.33 -14.48 -8.10
C ASP A 30 10.98 -13.92 -8.61
N GLY A 31 10.50 -12.85 -7.97
CA GLY A 31 9.23 -12.18 -8.23
C GLY A 31 8.02 -12.90 -7.66
N ASN A 32 8.17 -14.06 -7.02
CA ASN A 32 7.08 -14.78 -6.37
C ASN A 32 6.93 -14.31 -4.93
N GLN A 33 5.75 -14.54 -4.37
CA GLN A 33 5.48 -14.23 -2.97
C GLN A 33 5.69 -15.50 -2.15
N ASP A 34 6.67 -15.46 -1.26
CA ASP A 34 7.03 -16.53 -0.32
C ASP A 34 6.28 -16.36 0.99
N LEU A 35 6.05 -17.46 1.71
CA LEU A 35 5.48 -17.40 3.05
C LEU A 35 6.56 -16.98 4.02
N VAL A 36 6.32 -15.88 4.74
CA VAL A 36 7.28 -15.31 5.69
C VAL A 36 6.74 -15.38 7.11
N TYR A 37 7.63 -15.73 8.04
CA TYR A 37 7.38 -15.63 9.47
C TYR A 37 8.45 -14.77 10.13
N ILE A 38 8.03 -13.62 10.65
CA ILE A 38 8.86 -12.73 11.45
C ILE A 38 8.67 -13.15 12.90
N LYS A 39 9.59 -13.96 13.41
CA LYS A 39 9.53 -14.49 14.76
C LYS A 39 10.06 -13.45 15.74
N THR A 40 9.19 -12.97 16.63
CA THR A 40 9.50 -11.86 17.53
C THR A 40 9.73 -12.29 18.97
N ARG A 41 9.28 -13.49 19.35
CA ARG A 41 9.42 -14.07 20.69
C ARG A 41 9.89 -15.52 20.60
N ASN A 42 10.46 -16.03 21.69
CA ASN A 42 10.95 -17.42 21.79
C ASN A 42 11.87 -17.81 20.63
N THR A 43 12.73 -16.88 20.20
CA THR A 43 13.64 -17.05 19.06
C THR A 43 14.86 -17.86 19.47
N GLY A 44 15.45 -18.60 18.52
CA GLY A 44 16.65 -19.41 18.77
C GLY A 44 17.92 -18.56 18.89
N THR A 45 17.93 -17.37 18.28
CA THR A 45 19.07 -16.45 18.21
C THR A 45 19.08 -15.39 19.31
N GLY A 46 18.00 -15.26 20.10
CA GLY A 46 17.82 -14.16 21.04
C GLY A 46 17.61 -12.79 20.37
N ARG A 47 17.34 -12.80 19.06
CA ARG A 47 17.07 -11.65 18.19
C ARG A 47 15.81 -11.91 17.38
N ILE A 48 15.27 -10.89 16.71
CA ILE A 48 14.18 -11.09 15.75
C ILE A 48 14.70 -11.98 14.62
N GLU A 49 13.91 -12.97 14.20
CA GLU A 49 14.27 -13.89 13.12
C GLU A 49 13.31 -13.76 11.95
N VAL A 50 13.86 -13.87 10.74
CA VAL A 50 13.08 -14.02 9.51
C VAL A 50 13.20 -15.47 9.05
N HIS A 51 12.05 -16.11 8.89
CA HIS A 51 11.90 -17.45 8.35
C HIS A 51 11.07 -17.39 7.06
N GLY A 52 11.44 -18.16 6.06
CA GLY A 52 10.78 -18.20 4.76
C GLY A 52 10.55 -19.63 4.27
N SER A 53 9.49 -19.85 3.52
CA SER A 53 9.34 -21.01 2.64
C SER A 53 8.85 -20.57 1.27
N TYR A 54 9.41 -21.16 0.21
CA TYR A 54 9.23 -20.61 -1.13
C TYR A 54 8.05 -21.22 -1.86
N LYS A 55 7.38 -20.40 -2.68
CA LYS A 55 6.13 -20.77 -3.39
C LYS A 55 6.29 -21.98 -4.30
N GLY A 56 7.42 -22.13 -4.99
CA GLY A 56 7.68 -23.25 -5.92
C GLY A 56 7.63 -24.64 -5.28
N SER A 57 7.77 -24.73 -3.95
CA SER A 57 7.62 -25.97 -3.18
C SER A 57 6.20 -26.17 -2.61
N ASN A 58 5.24 -25.31 -2.94
CA ASN A 58 3.98 -25.17 -2.20
C ASN A 58 4.22 -25.01 -0.68
N PHE A 59 5.24 -24.22 -0.32
CA PHE A 59 5.63 -23.94 1.07
C PHE A 59 6.09 -25.16 1.89
N GLN A 60 6.50 -26.25 1.22
CA GLN A 60 6.98 -27.48 1.88
C GLN A 60 8.48 -27.47 2.20
N GLN A 61 9.23 -26.48 1.70
CA GLN A 61 10.66 -26.37 1.93
C GLN A 61 11.02 -24.97 2.45
N HIS A 62 11.92 -24.93 3.43
CA HIS A 62 12.48 -23.68 3.94
C HIS A 62 13.35 -23.01 2.87
N ASP A 63 13.34 -21.69 2.85
CA ASP A 63 14.18 -20.84 1.99
C ASP A 63 15.17 -20.05 2.85
N VAL A 64 14.64 -19.15 3.68
CA VAL A 64 15.41 -18.30 4.59
C VAL A 64 15.16 -18.72 6.04
N HIS A 65 16.20 -18.70 6.87
CA HIS A 65 16.10 -18.78 8.32
C HIS A 65 17.31 -18.08 8.94
N THR A 66 17.11 -16.88 9.47
CA THR A 66 18.20 -16.09 10.06
C THR A 66 17.71 -15.20 11.19
N GLY A 67 18.56 -15.02 12.22
CA GLY A 67 18.43 -13.87 13.13
C GLY A 67 18.78 -12.58 12.40
N THR A 68 18.34 -11.44 12.91
CA THR A 68 18.51 -10.12 12.27
C THR A 68 19.28 -9.14 13.17
N ALA A 69 19.59 -7.95 12.68
CA ALA A 69 20.23 -6.89 13.47
C ALA A 69 19.35 -6.41 14.65
N PHE A 70 18.04 -6.67 14.60
CA PHE A 70 17.09 -6.26 15.62
C PHE A 70 17.18 -7.11 16.89
N GLY A 71 17.22 -6.44 18.04
CA GLY A 71 16.91 -7.09 19.32
C GLY A 71 15.42 -7.44 19.42
N ILE A 72 15.07 -8.30 20.37
CA ILE A 72 13.67 -8.65 20.65
C ILE A 72 12.88 -7.39 21.02
N GLU A 73 11.78 -7.13 20.31
CA GLU A 73 11.00 -5.91 20.41
C GLU A 73 9.56 -6.14 19.88
N ASP A 74 8.57 -5.66 20.62
CA ASP A 74 7.12 -5.82 20.34
C ASP A 74 6.32 -4.51 20.45
N ASN A 75 7.03 -3.37 20.48
CA ASN A 75 6.46 -2.04 20.62
C ASN A 75 5.96 -1.39 19.31
N GLY A 76 5.58 -2.21 18.31
CA GLY A 76 5.30 -1.71 16.97
C GLY A 76 4.85 -2.78 15.98
N THR A 77 4.90 -2.44 14.69
CA THR A 77 4.48 -3.28 13.58
C THR A 77 5.68 -3.76 12.77
N TRP A 78 5.70 -5.06 12.46
CA TRP A 78 6.69 -5.69 11.59
C TRP A 78 6.10 -5.93 10.20
N LEU A 79 6.87 -5.59 9.17
CA LEU A 79 6.49 -5.76 7.77
C LEU A 79 7.68 -6.28 6.95
N MET A 80 7.37 -6.83 5.79
CA MET A 80 8.34 -7.15 4.74
C MET A 80 8.07 -6.25 3.54
N GLN A 81 9.09 -5.56 3.04
CA GLN A 81 8.96 -4.64 1.91
C GLN A 81 10.29 -4.53 1.18
N ASP A 82 10.30 -4.60 -0.15
CA ASP A 82 11.46 -4.21 -0.96
C ASP A 82 11.65 -2.69 -0.84
N TRP A 83 12.37 -2.29 0.21
CA TRP A 83 12.56 -0.90 0.57
C TRP A 83 13.80 -0.36 -0.13
N THR A 84 14.85 -1.17 -0.27
CA THR A 84 16.08 -0.79 -0.97
C THR A 84 15.91 -0.73 -2.48
N GLY A 85 14.91 -1.41 -3.04
CA GLY A 85 14.64 -1.49 -4.48
C GLY A 85 15.55 -2.50 -5.19
N ASP A 86 16.12 -3.45 -4.47
CA ASP A 86 17.01 -4.47 -5.00
C ASP A 86 16.28 -5.74 -5.48
N GLY A 87 14.95 -5.76 -5.33
CA GLY A 87 14.07 -6.86 -5.70
C GLY A 87 13.84 -7.87 -4.58
N LYS A 88 14.45 -7.72 -3.41
CA LYS A 88 14.24 -8.58 -2.24
C LYS A 88 13.54 -7.80 -1.13
N ALA A 89 12.66 -8.47 -0.40
CA ALA A 89 11.94 -7.84 0.68
C ALA A 89 12.85 -7.64 1.91
N ASP A 90 13.05 -6.38 2.29
CA ASP A 90 13.75 -5.97 3.51
C ASP A 90 12.84 -6.13 4.74
N LEU A 91 13.46 -6.24 5.92
CA LEU A 91 12.73 -6.28 7.20
C LEU A 91 12.50 -4.86 7.70
N VAL A 92 11.24 -4.49 7.82
CA VAL A 92 10.81 -3.16 8.27
C VAL A 92 10.15 -3.25 9.64
N TYR A 93 10.56 -2.35 10.53
CA TYR A 93 9.95 -2.18 11.85
C TYR A 93 9.47 -0.75 12.04
N ILE A 94 8.17 -0.61 12.33
CA ILE A 94 7.49 0.65 12.59
C ILE A 94 7.21 0.69 14.09
N LYS A 95 8.08 1.37 14.84
CA LYS A 95 8.01 1.46 16.28
C LYS A 95 7.06 2.59 16.67
N THR A 96 6.02 2.27 17.44
CA THR A 96 4.96 3.21 17.80
C THR A 96 4.89 3.48 19.29
N ARG A 97 5.46 2.60 20.12
CA ARG A 97 5.57 2.76 21.58
C ARG A 97 7.03 2.79 22.01
N ASN A 98 7.30 3.41 23.15
CA ASN A 98 8.64 3.45 23.76
C ASN A 98 9.72 3.92 22.77
N THR A 99 9.37 4.91 21.93
CA THR A 99 10.26 5.47 20.92
C THR A 99 11.25 6.44 21.55
N GLY A 100 12.48 6.50 21.04
CA GLY A 100 13.51 7.41 21.53
C GLY A 100 13.30 8.86 21.07
N THR A 101 12.53 9.05 19.99
CA THR A 101 12.27 10.36 19.37
C THR A 101 11.00 11.05 19.86
N GLY A 102 10.12 10.35 20.59
CA GLY A 102 8.78 10.85 20.94
C GLY A 102 7.78 10.88 19.76
N SER A 103 8.20 10.37 18.60
CA SER A 103 7.40 10.16 17.38
C SER A 103 7.47 8.69 16.97
N VAL A 104 6.66 8.27 15.99
CA VAL A 104 6.82 6.95 15.36
C VAL A 104 8.20 6.87 14.72
N GLU A 105 8.89 5.74 14.90
CA GLU A 105 10.21 5.48 14.32
C GLU A 105 10.14 4.38 13.27
N LEU A 106 10.88 4.59 12.17
CA LEU A 106 11.03 3.62 11.11
C LEU A 106 12.46 3.08 11.10
N HIS A 107 12.57 1.76 11.14
CA HIS A 107 13.84 1.04 11.06
C HIS A 107 13.78 0.01 9.94
N VAL A 108 14.82 -0.07 9.13
CA VAL A 108 14.89 -1.00 8.00
C VAL A 108 16.23 -1.74 8.05
N ALA A 109 16.19 -3.07 8.04
CA ALA A 109 17.37 -3.91 7.85
C ALA A 109 17.30 -4.60 6.48
N ASP A 110 18.37 -4.49 5.69
CA ASP A 110 18.34 -4.91 4.29
C ASP A 110 18.49 -6.42 4.09
N ALA A 111 17.76 -6.97 3.13
CA ALA A 111 17.83 -8.39 2.78
C ALA A 111 19.18 -8.77 2.17
N ALA A 112 19.83 -7.87 1.42
CA ALA A 112 21.13 -8.11 0.79
C ALA A 112 22.25 -8.41 1.81
N SER A 113 22.17 -7.86 3.02
CA SER A 113 23.07 -8.20 4.13
C SER A 113 22.67 -9.43 4.92
N GLY A 114 21.59 -10.13 4.55
CA GLY A 114 20.96 -11.15 5.38
C GLY A 114 20.29 -10.56 6.62
N TYR A 115 19.73 -9.35 6.51
CA TYR A 115 19.11 -8.58 7.59
C TYR A 115 20.07 -8.21 8.74
N GLN A 116 21.38 -8.15 8.47
CA GLN A 116 22.40 -7.85 9.49
C GLN A 116 22.79 -6.37 9.58
N LYS A 117 22.33 -5.54 8.64
CA LYS A 117 22.67 -4.13 8.59
C LYS A 117 21.41 -3.28 8.54
N PHE A 118 21.36 -2.27 9.41
CA PHE A 118 20.37 -1.20 9.29
C PHE A 118 20.74 -0.27 8.13
N VAL A 119 19.81 -0.09 7.20
CA VAL A 119 19.92 0.87 6.10
C VAL A 119 19.11 2.15 6.35
N LEU A 120 18.18 2.10 7.31
CA LEU A 120 17.46 3.27 7.80
C LEU A 120 17.15 3.12 9.29
N GLN A 121 17.34 4.20 10.05
CA GLN A 121 16.78 4.39 11.38
C GLN A 121 16.43 5.87 11.54
N THR A 122 15.14 6.22 11.61
CA THR A 122 14.71 7.63 11.68
C THR A 122 13.39 7.77 12.43
N GLY A 123 13.21 8.88 13.14
CA GLY A 123 11.87 9.33 13.57
C GLY A 123 11.09 9.88 12.37
N THR A 124 9.77 9.86 12.46
CA THR A 124 8.88 10.30 11.37
C THR A 124 8.06 11.53 11.81
N CYS A 125 7.28 12.11 10.89
CA CYS A 125 6.34 13.18 11.22
C CYS A 125 5.06 12.70 11.93
N PHE A 126 4.92 11.39 12.14
CA PHE A 126 3.77 10.82 12.84
C PHE A 126 3.95 10.88 14.36
N GLY A 127 2.91 11.37 15.03
CA GLY A 127 2.75 11.16 16.46
C GLY A 127 2.47 9.67 16.75
N CYS A 128 2.82 9.23 17.96
CA CYS A 128 2.51 7.88 18.39
C CYS A 128 1.01 7.75 18.70
N GLU A 129 0.27 7.00 17.87
CA GLU A 129 -1.12 6.63 18.09
C GLU A 129 -1.43 5.18 17.66
N GLU A 130 -2.52 4.61 18.21
CA GLU A 130 -2.88 3.18 18.07
C GLU A 130 -4.25 2.95 17.43
N ASP A 131 -4.77 3.98 16.77
CA ASP A 131 -6.11 4.02 16.16
C ASP A 131 -6.17 3.47 14.73
N GLY A 132 -5.20 2.66 14.31
CA GLY A 132 -5.05 2.31 12.90
C GLY A 132 -4.01 1.23 12.62
N VAL A 133 -3.78 1.01 11.33
CA VAL A 133 -2.91 -0.03 10.79
C VAL A 133 -1.78 0.61 10.00
N TRP A 134 -0.56 0.10 10.19
CA TRP A 134 0.62 0.55 9.46
C TRP A 134 0.89 -0.33 8.25
N THR A 135 1.24 0.31 7.14
CA THR A 135 1.66 -0.35 5.90
C THR A 135 2.61 0.56 5.12
N MET A 136 3.05 0.11 3.94
CA MET A 136 3.92 0.90 3.07
C MET A 136 3.44 0.86 1.63
N THR A 137 3.72 1.92 0.89
CA THR A 137 3.60 1.90 -0.58
C THR A 137 4.73 1.08 -1.19
N ARG A 138 4.58 0.66 -2.44
CA ARG A 138 5.66 -0.02 -3.19
C ARG A 138 6.94 0.82 -3.29
N LYS A 139 6.84 2.15 -3.22
CA LYS A 139 7.98 3.08 -3.23
C LYS A 139 8.68 3.16 -1.87
N GLY A 140 8.09 2.57 -0.82
CA GLY A 140 8.56 2.64 0.55
C GLY A 140 8.06 3.88 1.30
N ASP A 141 7.00 4.57 0.85
CA ASP A 141 6.37 5.61 1.67
C ASP A 141 5.61 4.97 2.82
N LEU A 142 5.66 5.58 4.00
CA LEU A 142 5.03 5.06 5.20
C LEU A 142 3.56 5.48 5.23
N VAL A 143 2.66 4.50 5.35
CA VAL A 143 1.22 4.72 5.32
C VAL A 143 0.60 4.33 6.65
N TYR A 144 -0.16 5.23 7.23
CA TYR A 144 -1.05 4.96 8.36
C TYR A 144 -2.49 4.98 7.87
N ILE A 145 -3.16 3.83 7.99
CA ILE A 145 -4.58 3.67 7.73
C ILE A 145 -5.27 3.85 9.08
N LYS A 146 -5.81 5.04 9.33
CA LYS A 146 -6.51 5.35 10.58
C LYS A 146 -7.92 4.79 10.51
N THR A 147 -8.25 3.89 11.42
CA THR A 147 -9.49 3.11 11.42
C THR A 147 -10.42 3.43 12.58
N ARG A 148 -9.94 4.19 13.57
CA ARG A 148 -10.69 4.66 14.73
C ARG A 148 -10.39 6.13 14.98
N ASN A 149 -11.26 6.80 15.74
CA ASN A 149 -11.11 8.20 16.12
C ASN A 149 -10.78 9.13 14.93
N CYS A 150 -11.37 8.84 13.77
CA CYS A 150 -11.12 9.58 12.53
C CYS A 150 -11.91 10.91 12.54
N GLY A 151 -11.23 12.03 12.28
CA GLY A 151 -11.85 13.35 12.33
C GLY A 151 -12.93 13.57 11.26
N SER A 152 -12.86 12.81 10.17
CA SER A 152 -13.80 12.84 9.04
C SER A 152 -15.01 11.90 9.19
N ASN A 153 -15.06 11.07 10.24
CA ASN A 153 -15.99 9.93 10.38
C ASN A 153 -15.88 8.89 9.25
N LYS A 154 -14.78 8.90 8.50
CA LYS A 154 -14.41 7.92 7.47
C LYS A 154 -13.01 7.39 7.77
N ILE A 155 -12.66 6.24 7.22
CA ILE A 155 -11.28 5.74 7.28
C ILE A 155 -10.37 6.74 6.58
N GLU A 156 -9.27 7.10 7.23
CA GLU A 156 -8.31 8.11 6.75
C GLU A 156 -6.98 7.47 6.37
N LEU A 157 -6.40 7.95 5.27
CA LEU A 157 -5.04 7.64 4.87
C LEU A 157 -4.14 8.83 5.19
N HIS A 158 -3.05 8.56 5.88
CA HIS A 158 -1.98 9.51 6.13
C HIS A 158 -0.67 8.92 5.64
N VAL A 159 0.09 9.68 4.85
CA VAL A 159 1.31 9.16 4.20
C VAL A 159 2.47 10.10 4.46
N ALA A 160 3.57 9.57 4.96
CA ALA A 160 4.85 10.27 5.00
C ALA A 160 5.77 9.72 3.90
N SER A 161 6.32 10.62 3.09
CA SER A 161 7.09 10.19 1.92
C SER A 161 8.50 9.74 2.30
N LYS A 162 8.97 8.67 1.67
CA LYS A 162 10.37 8.23 1.73
C LYS A 162 11.32 9.30 1.22
N ALA A 163 10.91 10.04 0.16
CA ALA A 163 11.69 11.12 -0.42
C ALA A 163 11.99 12.26 0.58
N SER A 164 11.07 12.53 1.52
CA SER A 164 11.29 13.48 2.61
C SER A 164 12.06 12.90 3.81
N ASN A 165 12.56 11.66 3.70
CA ASN A 165 13.04 10.87 4.84
C ASN A 165 11.99 10.78 5.98
N TYR A 166 10.72 10.64 5.59
CA TYR A 166 9.54 10.54 6.47
C TYR A 166 9.32 11.76 7.37
N ARG A 167 9.84 12.93 6.99
CA ARG A 167 9.72 14.17 7.77
C ARG A 167 8.52 15.01 7.36
N GLU A 168 7.92 14.71 6.21
CA GLU A 168 6.76 15.45 5.70
C GLU A 168 5.65 14.49 5.28
N TYR A 169 4.42 14.89 5.58
CA TYR A 169 3.24 14.26 5.03
C TYR A 169 3.09 14.63 3.55
N SER A 170 2.96 13.61 2.70
CA SER A 170 2.65 13.76 1.29
C SER A 170 1.17 13.59 0.97
N LEU A 171 0.38 13.04 1.89
CA LEU A 171 -1.05 12.83 1.72
C LEU A 171 -1.79 12.79 3.06
N HIS A 172 -2.94 13.45 3.10
CA HIS A 172 -4.00 13.21 4.09
C HIS A 172 -5.34 13.19 3.37
N ILE A 173 -6.06 12.08 3.45
CA ILE A 173 -7.34 11.94 2.74
C ILE A 173 -8.29 11.03 3.49
N ALA A 174 -9.56 11.43 3.55
CA ALA A 174 -10.64 10.56 3.98
C ALA A 174 -11.10 9.70 2.79
N THR A 175 -11.29 8.41 2.99
CA THR A 175 -11.79 7.47 1.97
C THR A 175 -13.32 7.44 1.94
N ASP A 176 -13.93 6.55 1.17
CA ASP A 176 -15.38 6.33 1.20
C ASP A 176 -15.83 5.34 2.29
N PHE A 177 -14.90 4.60 2.88
CA PHE A 177 -15.22 3.64 3.93
C PHE A 177 -15.62 4.33 5.23
N ASN A 178 -16.72 3.86 5.82
CA ASN A 178 -17.08 4.22 7.19
C ASN A 178 -16.03 3.66 8.17
N VAL A 179 -15.92 4.32 9.33
CA VAL A 179 -15.09 3.86 10.45
C VAL A 179 -15.54 2.45 10.86
N GLU A 180 -14.67 1.46 10.63
CA GLU A 180 -14.88 0.03 10.88
C GLU A 180 -13.55 -0.66 11.25
N ASP A 181 -13.56 -1.50 12.28
CA ASP A 181 -12.38 -2.25 12.77
C ASP A 181 -12.67 -3.76 12.99
N ASN A 182 -13.66 -4.27 12.28
CA ASN A 182 -14.14 -5.66 12.29
C ASN A 182 -13.47 -6.55 11.23
N GLY A 183 -12.23 -6.23 10.85
CA GLY A 183 -11.47 -6.97 9.84
C GLY A 183 -10.04 -6.46 9.67
N THR A 184 -9.44 -6.76 8.52
CA THR A 184 -8.06 -6.38 8.18
C THR A 184 -8.04 -5.33 7.08
N TRP A 185 -7.26 -4.26 7.31
CA TRP A 185 -7.00 -3.20 6.34
C TRP A 185 -5.64 -3.38 5.69
N CYS A 186 -5.56 -3.23 4.37
CA CYS A 186 -4.30 -3.32 3.63
C CYS A 186 -4.38 -2.52 2.32
N LEU A 187 -3.21 -2.14 1.78
CA LEU A 187 -3.12 -1.63 0.42
C LEU A 187 -2.95 -2.79 -0.57
N ALA A 188 -3.38 -2.58 -1.82
CA ALA A 188 -3.03 -3.51 -2.88
C ALA A 188 -1.50 -3.60 -3.04
N PRO A 189 -0.92 -4.81 -3.11
CA PRO A 189 0.52 -5.03 -3.25
C PRO A 189 1.08 -4.50 -4.59
N LYS A 190 0.22 -4.37 -5.60
CA LYS A 190 0.54 -3.86 -6.93
C LYS A 190 -0.41 -2.73 -7.31
N CYS A 191 0.13 -1.70 -7.94
CA CYS A 191 -0.62 -0.58 -8.49
C CYS A 191 0.07 -0.04 -9.76
N SER A 192 -0.71 0.57 -10.65
CA SER A 192 -0.22 1.20 -11.89
C SER A 192 0.16 2.67 -11.73
N GLY A 193 -0.10 3.27 -10.56
CA GLY A 193 0.16 4.68 -10.26
C GLY A 193 0.97 4.87 -8.98
N ASP A 194 0.89 6.08 -8.42
CA ASP A 194 1.66 6.44 -7.21
C ASP A 194 1.11 5.77 -5.94
N PHE A 195 -0.18 5.46 -5.93
CA PHE A 195 -0.86 4.85 -4.80
C PHE A 195 -1.68 3.63 -5.20
N ALA A 196 -1.78 2.70 -4.26
CA ALA A 196 -2.56 1.49 -4.36
C ALA A 196 -3.99 1.68 -3.85
N ASP A 197 -4.91 0.90 -4.42
CA ASP A 197 -6.28 0.77 -3.92
C ASP A 197 -6.27 0.31 -2.46
N LEU A 198 -7.22 0.82 -1.67
CA LEU A 198 -7.38 0.43 -0.28
C LEU A 198 -8.34 -0.76 -0.19
N TYR A 199 -7.87 -1.84 0.42
CA TYR A 199 -8.63 -3.07 0.63
C TYR A 199 -9.02 -3.25 2.09
N TYR A 200 -10.24 -3.77 2.28
CA TYR A 200 -10.78 -4.16 3.57
C TYR A 200 -11.28 -5.60 3.50
N ILE A 201 -10.70 -6.47 4.33
CA ILE A 201 -11.09 -7.87 4.49
C ILE A 201 -11.92 -7.97 5.76
N LYS A 202 -13.24 -7.99 5.62
CA LYS A 202 -14.19 -7.98 6.73
C LYS A 202 -14.48 -9.40 7.17
N THR A 203 -14.18 -9.70 8.44
CA THR A 203 -14.29 -11.06 9.00
C THR A 203 -15.29 -11.15 10.14
N ARG A 204 -15.69 -10.02 10.74
CA ARG A 204 -16.75 -9.96 11.76
C ARG A 204 -17.91 -9.10 11.28
N ASN A 205 -19.08 -9.37 11.84
CA ASN A 205 -20.35 -8.71 11.47
C ASN A 205 -20.70 -8.87 9.99
N THR A 206 -20.33 -10.01 9.41
CA THR A 206 -20.73 -10.45 8.06
C THR A 206 -21.90 -11.43 8.18
N PRO A 207 -22.83 -11.50 7.21
CA PRO A 207 -23.97 -12.41 7.28
C PRO A 207 -23.60 -13.89 7.32
N ALA A 208 -22.52 -14.30 6.63
CA ALA A 208 -22.11 -15.71 6.56
C ALA A 208 -20.66 -15.96 6.14
N MET A 209 -20.10 -15.14 5.23
CA MET A 209 -18.78 -15.35 4.64
C MET A 209 -17.89 -14.14 4.89
N THR A 210 -16.57 -14.33 4.85
CA THR A 210 -15.61 -13.22 4.81
C THR A 210 -15.90 -12.38 3.56
N GLU A 211 -15.95 -11.06 3.72
CA GLU A 211 -16.20 -10.10 2.63
C GLU A 211 -14.91 -9.36 2.28
N VAL A 212 -14.73 -9.04 1.01
CA VAL A 212 -13.66 -8.16 0.54
C VAL A 212 -14.30 -6.94 -0.09
N HIS A 213 -13.81 -5.79 0.34
CA HIS A 213 -14.15 -4.49 -0.20
C HIS A 213 -12.89 -3.77 -0.67
N ALA A 214 -13.01 -2.95 -1.71
CA ALA A 214 -11.93 -2.10 -2.16
C ALA A 214 -12.45 -0.77 -2.70
N VAL A 215 -11.73 0.33 -2.39
CA VAL A 215 -11.95 1.64 -3.02
C VAL A 215 -10.71 2.05 -3.81
N SER A 216 -10.91 2.58 -5.01
CA SER A 216 -9.81 2.78 -5.95
C SER A 216 -9.00 4.04 -5.67
N ALA A 217 -7.67 3.95 -5.74
CA ALA A 217 -6.80 5.11 -5.60
C ALA A 217 -7.01 6.13 -6.73
N SER A 218 -7.30 5.66 -7.95
CA SER A 218 -7.55 6.52 -9.11
C SER A 218 -8.81 7.39 -8.99
N SER A 219 -9.73 7.03 -8.10
CA SER A 219 -10.90 7.85 -7.76
C SER A 219 -10.66 8.77 -6.55
N GLY A 220 -9.44 8.80 -6.01
CA GLY A 220 -9.17 9.41 -4.71
C GLY A 220 -9.80 8.63 -3.54
N TRP A 221 -9.88 7.29 -3.66
CA TRP A 221 -10.52 6.38 -2.72
C TRP A 221 -12.01 6.68 -2.48
N LYS A 222 -12.73 7.05 -3.56
CA LYS A 222 -14.16 7.41 -3.54
C LYS A 222 -15.08 6.48 -4.32
N THR A 223 -14.53 5.56 -5.11
CA THR A 223 -15.31 4.60 -5.88
C THR A 223 -14.97 3.20 -5.41
N HIS A 224 -16.00 2.48 -4.96
CA HIS A 224 -15.90 1.07 -4.65
C HIS A 224 -15.67 0.26 -5.94
N SER A 225 -14.57 -0.50 -5.99
CA SER A 225 -14.16 -1.33 -7.12
C SER A 225 -14.41 -2.82 -6.89
N ILE A 226 -14.62 -3.21 -5.63
CA ILE A 226 -14.94 -4.56 -5.15
C ILE A 226 -15.85 -4.43 -3.93
N ASP A 227 -16.95 -5.19 -3.90
CA ASP A 227 -17.77 -5.44 -2.71
C ASP A 227 -18.36 -6.84 -2.86
N VAL A 228 -17.66 -7.86 -2.34
CA VAL A 228 -18.05 -9.26 -2.56
C VAL A 228 -17.88 -10.10 -1.30
N ALA A 229 -18.83 -11.01 -1.08
CA ALA A 229 -18.59 -12.17 -0.22
C ALA A 229 -17.62 -13.12 -0.91
N THR A 230 -16.75 -13.79 -0.16
CA THR A 230 -15.71 -14.71 -0.68
C THR A 230 -16.09 -16.17 -0.51
N CYS A 231 -15.25 -17.10 -0.99
CA CYS A 231 -15.39 -18.53 -0.71
C CYS A 231 -14.94 -18.96 0.70
N PHE A 232 -14.58 -18.02 1.57
CA PHE A 232 -14.13 -18.30 2.93
C PHE A 232 -15.18 -17.96 3.97
N GLY A 233 -15.34 -18.83 4.96
CA GLY A 233 -16.06 -18.46 6.18
C GLY A 233 -15.31 -17.38 6.96
N PRO A 234 -15.98 -16.71 7.92
CA PRO A 234 -15.35 -15.77 8.82
C PRO A 234 -14.44 -16.52 9.80
N GLU A 235 -13.13 -16.52 9.53
CA GLU A 235 -12.12 -17.19 10.35
C GLU A 235 -11.18 -16.16 11.00
N GLU A 236 -10.92 -16.32 12.30
CA GLU A 236 -10.09 -15.39 13.12
C GLU A 236 -8.82 -16.04 13.70
N ASN A 237 -8.63 -17.32 13.41
CA ASN A 237 -7.52 -18.15 13.89
C ASN A 237 -6.29 -18.09 12.96
N GLY A 238 -6.06 -16.93 12.36
CA GLY A 238 -5.04 -16.73 11.34
C GLY A 238 -4.92 -15.29 10.88
N GLN A 239 -4.14 -15.06 9.82
CA GLN A 239 -3.86 -13.76 9.24
C GLN A 239 -4.47 -13.66 7.84
N TRP A 240 -5.16 -12.56 7.57
CA TRP A 240 -5.71 -12.23 6.26
C TRP A 240 -4.82 -11.21 5.55
N LEU A 241 -4.54 -11.42 4.26
CA LEU A 241 -3.72 -10.53 3.44
C LEU A 241 -4.25 -10.42 2.00
N MET A 242 -3.91 -9.31 1.34
CA MET A 242 -3.92 -9.18 -0.11
C MET A 242 -2.52 -9.39 -0.64
N VAL A 243 -2.34 -10.31 -1.59
CA VAL A 243 -1.01 -10.75 -2.07
C VAL A 243 -0.99 -10.83 -3.59
N ASP A 244 0.12 -10.48 -4.22
CA ASP A 244 0.32 -10.65 -5.67
C ASP A 244 0.71 -12.10 -6.00
N PHE A 245 -0.16 -13.05 -5.63
CA PHE A 245 0.17 -14.47 -5.68
C PHE A 245 0.16 -15.02 -7.12
N THR A 246 -0.84 -14.64 -7.91
CA THR A 246 -1.03 -15.08 -9.30
C THR A 246 -0.40 -14.13 -10.32
N ARG A 247 0.17 -13.00 -9.88
CA ARG A 247 0.76 -11.94 -10.72
C ARG A 247 -0.23 -11.24 -11.67
N ARG A 248 -1.53 -11.32 -11.35
CA ARG A 248 -2.60 -10.65 -12.11
C ARG A 248 -2.69 -9.17 -11.73
N ARG A 249 -3.61 -8.45 -12.38
CA ARG A 249 -3.80 -7.01 -12.13
C ARG A 249 -4.33 -6.74 -10.71
N ARG A 250 -5.33 -7.50 -10.25
CA ARG A 250 -5.85 -7.42 -8.88
C ARG A 250 -5.12 -8.39 -7.94
N PRO A 251 -5.00 -8.08 -6.65
CA PRO A 251 -4.42 -9.01 -5.69
C PRO A 251 -5.33 -10.20 -5.41
N ASP A 252 -4.70 -11.31 -5.00
CA ASP A 252 -5.34 -12.50 -4.51
C ASP A 252 -5.59 -12.40 -2.99
N LEU A 253 -6.68 -13.00 -2.54
CA LEU A 253 -7.03 -13.08 -1.13
C LEU A 253 -6.31 -14.28 -0.51
N VAL A 254 -5.51 -14.02 0.52
CA VAL A 254 -4.74 -15.05 1.22
C VAL A 254 -5.16 -15.13 2.68
N TYR A 255 -5.33 -16.36 3.16
CA TYR A 255 -5.52 -16.67 4.57
C TYR A 255 -4.42 -17.61 5.06
N ILE A 256 -3.64 -17.13 6.02
CA ILE A 256 -2.63 -17.93 6.73
C ILE A 256 -3.27 -18.42 8.02
N LYS A 257 -3.68 -19.68 8.06
CA LYS A 257 -4.31 -20.28 9.23
C LYS A 257 -3.24 -20.76 10.20
N THR A 258 -3.24 -20.21 11.41
CA THR A 258 -2.18 -20.44 12.41
C THR A 258 -2.65 -21.29 13.59
N LYS A 259 -3.96 -21.39 13.82
CA LYS A 259 -4.55 -22.20 14.90
C LYS A 259 -5.71 -23.05 14.35
N SER A 260 -6.01 -24.16 15.02
CA SER A 260 -7.11 -25.06 14.63
C SER A 260 -7.03 -25.52 13.16
N THR A 261 -5.81 -25.80 12.71
CA THR A 261 -5.48 -26.25 11.35
C THR A 261 -5.83 -27.73 11.17
N GLY A 262 -6.31 -28.13 10.00
CA GLY A 262 -6.59 -29.54 9.69
C GLY A 262 -5.32 -30.39 9.50
N THR A 263 -4.20 -29.76 9.12
CA THR A 263 -2.92 -30.45 8.85
C THR A 263 -1.99 -30.57 10.06
N GLY A 264 -2.30 -29.90 11.18
CA GLY A 264 -1.38 -29.78 12.33
C GLY A 264 -0.13 -28.93 12.03
N LYS A 265 -0.15 -28.17 10.94
CA LYS A 265 0.90 -27.26 10.46
C LYS A 265 0.24 -25.93 10.11
N ILE A 266 1.03 -24.86 10.00
CA ILE A 266 0.52 -23.59 9.43
C ILE A 266 -0.01 -23.88 8.04
N GLU A 267 -1.21 -23.38 7.72
CA GLU A 267 -1.83 -23.59 6.41
C GLU A 267 -1.93 -22.28 5.64
N VAL A 268 -1.71 -22.38 4.33
CA VAL A 268 -1.92 -21.29 3.39
C VAL A 268 -3.10 -21.63 2.49
N HIS A 269 -4.06 -20.71 2.43
CA HIS A 269 -5.19 -20.77 1.54
C HIS A 269 -5.22 -19.54 0.64
N VAL A 270 -5.45 -19.72 -0.66
CA VAL A 270 -5.46 -18.64 -1.64
C VAL A 270 -6.73 -18.72 -2.49
N ALA A 271 -7.47 -17.62 -2.56
CA ALA A 271 -8.55 -17.45 -3.53
C ALA A 271 -8.19 -16.37 -4.54
N GLU A 272 -8.37 -16.68 -5.82
CA GLU A 272 -8.00 -15.76 -6.89
C GLU A 272 -9.02 -14.64 -7.09
N ASN A 273 -8.57 -13.52 -7.64
CA ASN A 273 -9.39 -12.34 -7.92
C ASN A 273 -10.48 -12.54 -9.00
N GLY A 274 -10.53 -13.69 -9.67
CA GLY A 274 -11.53 -14.05 -10.68
C GLY A 274 -11.45 -13.26 -12.01
N GLU A 275 -10.39 -12.49 -12.25
CA GLU A 275 -10.10 -11.89 -13.57
C GLU A 275 -9.51 -12.97 -14.51
N GLN A 276 -9.92 -12.95 -15.78
CA GLN A 276 -9.34 -13.81 -16.80
C GLN A 276 -7.87 -13.43 -17.03
N ASP A 277 -7.02 -14.44 -17.25
CA ASP A 277 -5.58 -14.28 -17.45
C ASP A 277 -5.29 -13.39 -18.67
N ASP A 278 -4.87 -12.16 -18.41
CA ASP A 278 -4.56 -11.11 -19.38
C ASP A 278 -3.23 -11.33 -20.12
N ARG A 279 -2.53 -12.44 -19.83
CA ARG A 279 -1.32 -12.87 -20.55
C ARG A 279 -1.54 -13.19 -22.04
N ASN A 280 -2.79 -13.25 -22.49
CA ASN A 280 -3.16 -13.42 -23.90
C ASN A 280 -3.63 -12.11 -24.57
N GLY A 281 -2.96 -10.98 -24.35
CA GLY A 281 -2.76 -9.89 -25.33
C GLY A 281 -3.95 -9.29 -26.12
N ASN A 282 -5.21 -9.58 -25.77
CA ASN A 282 -6.40 -9.08 -26.45
C ASN A 282 -7.24 -8.27 -25.46
N ASP A 283 -6.73 -7.12 -25.06
CA ASP A 283 -7.54 -6.15 -24.32
C ASP A 283 -8.17 -5.15 -25.29
N THR A 284 -9.43 -5.40 -25.64
CA THR A 284 -10.32 -4.42 -26.29
C THR A 284 -11.04 -3.52 -25.27
N ALA A 285 -10.64 -3.51 -23.99
CA ALA A 285 -11.27 -2.73 -22.94
C ALA A 285 -10.38 -1.63 -22.36
N LEU A 286 -9.80 -0.78 -23.22
CA LEU A 286 -9.41 0.62 -22.87
C LEU A 286 -9.10 1.44 -24.14
N ALA A 287 -10.13 1.64 -24.97
CA ALA A 287 -10.19 2.76 -25.91
C ALA A 287 -11.41 3.63 -25.56
N ILE A 288 -11.46 4.13 -24.32
CA ILE A 288 -12.34 5.25 -23.96
C ILE A 288 -11.45 6.47 -23.80
N THR A 289 -11.34 7.19 -24.91
CA THR A 289 -11.13 8.63 -25.03
C THR A 289 -10.13 9.26 -24.06
N ALA A 290 -8.89 9.40 -24.51
CA ALA A 290 -8.04 10.50 -24.05
C ALA A 290 -8.76 11.82 -24.37
N VAL A 291 -9.35 12.46 -23.37
CA VAL A 291 -9.71 13.88 -23.49
C VAL A 291 -8.38 14.62 -23.50
N ALA A 292 -7.94 15.01 -24.70
CA ALA A 292 -6.85 15.93 -24.88
C ALA A 292 -7.07 17.14 -23.96
N SER A 293 -6.07 17.48 -23.16
CA SER A 293 -6.00 18.79 -22.53
C SER A 293 -6.12 19.84 -23.62
N ILE A 294 -7.26 20.54 -23.66
CA ILE A 294 -7.38 21.82 -24.35
C ILE A 294 -6.43 22.77 -23.61
N CYS A 295 -5.25 22.95 -24.21
CA CYS A 295 -4.45 24.14 -23.96
C CYS A 295 -5.29 25.30 -24.49
N VAL A 296 -5.79 26.16 -23.61
CA VAL A 296 -6.41 27.42 -24.01
C VAL A 296 -5.31 28.28 -24.64
N VAL A 297 -5.20 28.20 -25.96
CA VAL A 297 -4.44 29.16 -26.75
C VAL A 297 -5.23 30.47 -26.66
N VAL A 298 -4.70 31.43 -25.90
CA VAL A 298 -5.14 32.82 -25.97
C VAL A 298 -4.93 33.27 -27.43
N PRO A 299 -5.95 33.66 -28.19
CA PRO A 299 -5.73 34.13 -29.55
C PRO A 299 -4.96 35.44 -29.49
N MET A 300 -3.74 35.44 -30.04
CA MET A 300 -3.06 36.68 -30.42
C MET A 300 -3.96 37.42 -31.42
N LEU A 301 -4.36 38.63 -31.07
CA LEU A 301 -5.00 39.55 -32.00
C LEU A 301 -4.09 39.79 -33.21
N PRO A 302 -4.61 39.78 -34.45
CA PRO A 302 -3.82 40.17 -35.60
C PRO A 302 -3.51 41.66 -35.54
N ILE A 303 -2.23 42.01 -35.65
CA ILE A 303 -1.75 43.37 -35.86
C ILE A 303 -2.24 43.82 -37.25
N LEU A 304 -3.21 44.73 -37.29
CA LEU A 304 -3.61 45.40 -38.53
C LEU A 304 -2.50 46.37 -38.98
N PRO A 305 -2.12 46.41 -40.26
CA PRO A 305 -1.19 47.42 -40.76
C PRO A 305 -1.83 48.80 -40.73
N VAL A 306 -1.11 49.77 -40.17
CA VAL A 306 -1.48 51.19 -40.18
C VAL A 306 -1.49 51.70 -41.62
N ALA A 307 -2.69 51.91 -42.17
CA ALA A 307 -2.87 52.66 -43.40
C ALA A 307 -2.96 54.16 -43.05
N LEU A 308 -2.00 54.94 -43.55
CA LEU A 308 -2.03 56.40 -43.57
C LEU A 308 -3.23 56.88 -44.38
N LEU A 309 -4.15 57.62 -43.75
CA LEU A 309 -5.12 58.47 -44.42
C LEU A 309 -4.85 59.94 -44.05
N PRO A 310 -5.07 60.89 -44.99
CA PRO A 310 -4.53 62.23 -44.91
C PRO A 310 -5.28 63.10 -43.89
N VAL A 311 -4.49 64.00 -43.29
CA VAL A 311 -4.95 65.07 -42.40
C VAL A 311 -5.90 66.01 -43.16
N ALA A 312 -7.15 66.08 -42.72
CA ALA A 312 -8.04 67.18 -43.05
C ALA A 312 -8.02 68.16 -41.86
N LEU A 313 -7.54 69.38 -42.11
CA LEU A 313 -7.58 70.48 -41.16
C LEU A 313 -9.03 70.87 -40.85
N ILE A 314 -9.37 70.98 -39.57
CA ILE A 314 -10.48 71.80 -39.09
C ILE A 314 -9.88 72.84 -38.13
N PRO A 315 -10.01 74.15 -38.41
CA PRO A 315 -9.45 75.21 -37.57
C PRO A 315 -10.42 75.60 -36.44
N GLY A 316 -9.92 75.80 -35.22
CA GLY A 316 -10.67 76.51 -34.17
C GLY A 316 -10.32 76.17 -32.73
N ALA A 317 -9.48 77.02 -32.11
CA ALA A 317 -9.45 77.45 -30.70
C ALA A 317 -9.43 76.40 -29.56
N VAL A 318 -8.38 76.20 -28.74
CA VAL A 318 -7.74 77.05 -27.67
C VAL A 318 -7.82 76.28 -26.33
N THR A 319 -6.63 75.87 -25.82
CA THR A 319 -6.17 75.86 -24.39
C THR A 319 -6.87 74.93 -23.37
N LEU A 320 -6.21 74.03 -22.61
CA LEU A 320 -5.23 74.31 -21.54
C LEU A 320 -4.35 73.09 -21.15
N VAL A 321 -3.05 73.36 -21.17
CA VAL A 321 -1.86 72.90 -20.41
C VAL A 321 -2.00 71.95 -19.18
N ALA A 322 -1.19 70.88 -19.27
CA ALA A 322 -0.28 70.20 -18.30
C ALA A 322 -0.72 69.56 -16.97
N GLY A 323 -0.10 68.40 -16.72
CA GLY A 323 0.14 67.79 -15.42
C GLY A 323 1.03 66.55 -15.56
N LEU A 324 2.35 66.75 -15.54
CA LEU A 324 3.43 65.76 -15.67
C LEU A 324 3.76 65.04 -14.35
N LEU A 325 4.29 63.81 -14.50
CA LEU A 325 5.36 63.13 -13.72
C LEU A 325 5.07 62.80 -12.24
N SER A 326 5.54 61.68 -11.68
CA SER A 326 6.62 60.75 -12.04
C SER A 326 6.27 59.33 -11.59
#